data_AF-A0A2V9QT20-F1
#
_entry.id   AF-A0A2V9QT20-F1
#
_cell.length_a   1.000
_cell.length_b   1.000
_cell.length_c   1.000
_cell.angle_alpha   90.00
_cell.angle_beta   90.00
_cell.angle_gamma   90.00
#
_symmetry.space_group_name_H-M   'P 1'
#
loop_
_entity.id
_entity.type
_entity.pdbx_description
1 polymer ?
#
loop_
_entity_poly.entity_id
_entity_poly.type
_entity_poly.pdbx_seq_one_letter_code
_entity_poly.pdbx_strand_id
1 'polypeptide(L)'
;MAEAHVDEFTVSEWSGGALPYSVGHKKLGMWLFILSDSLTFSAVLIGYSYVRVASASWPTPFHLWPTIAMASLMTFCLLSSSLTMVLGVNAAQREDRGATVRWVLLTMLGGLAFIVLHGNEWRGLIHEGVTLFGNP
;
A
#
# COMPACT_ATOMS: atom_id res chain seq x y z
N MET A 1 -47.14 -24.64 48.02
CA MET A 1 -45.68 -24.42 47.96
C MET A 1 -45.36 -24.30 46.47
N ALA A 2 -45.46 -23.12 45.87
CA ALA A 2 -44.52 -21.99 45.93
C ALA A 2 -43.17 -22.33 45.26
N GLU A 3 -43.01 -21.83 44.02
CA GLU A 3 -41.80 -21.28 43.38
C GLU A 3 -40.58 -22.22 43.20
N ALA A 4 -39.81 -22.22 42.11
CA ALA A 4 -39.56 -21.18 41.13
C ALA A 4 -39.23 -21.80 39.76
N HIS A 5 -39.87 -21.25 38.73
CA HIS A 5 -39.32 -21.17 37.38
C HIS A 5 -38.03 -20.34 37.50
N VAL A 6 -36.86 -20.97 37.39
CA VAL A 6 -35.60 -20.22 37.32
C VAL A 6 -35.52 -19.68 35.90
N ASP A 7 -36.17 -18.53 35.73
CA ASP A 7 -35.91 -17.62 34.64
C ASP A 7 -34.41 -17.27 34.60
N GLU A 8 -33.90 -17.29 33.38
CA GLU A 8 -33.10 -16.20 32.84
C GLU A 8 -31.66 -16.01 33.34
N PHE A 9 -30.73 -16.55 32.55
CA PHE A 9 -29.52 -15.82 32.19
C PHE A 9 -29.50 -15.60 30.66
N THR A 10 -30.49 -14.90 30.13
CA THR A 10 -30.33 -14.10 28.91
C THR A 10 -29.49 -12.87 29.28
N VAL A 11 -28.20 -13.08 29.53
CA VAL A 11 -27.32 -11.93 29.81
C VAL A 11 -27.08 -11.20 28.50
N SER A 12 -27.86 -10.13 28.36
CA SER A 12 -27.66 -8.98 27.48
C SER A 12 -27.75 -9.29 26.00
N GLU A 13 -28.99 -9.29 25.50
CA GLU A 13 -29.35 -8.53 24.31
C GLU A 13 -28.76 -7.12 24.40
N TRP A 14 -27.51 -6.96 23.98
CA TRP A 14 -26.94 -5.63 23.82
C TRP A 14 -27.69 -4.94 22.67
N SER A 15 -28.55 -3.99 23.00
CA SER A 15 -29.37 -3.23 22.04
C SER A 15 -28.59 -2.15 21.26
N GLY A 16 -27.25 -2.16 21.33
CA GLY A 16 -26.39 -1.14 20.73
C GLY A 16 -25.73 -1.50 19.39
N GLY A 17 -26.12 -2.60 18.72
CA GLY A 17 -25.67 -2.92 17.35
C GLY A 17 -24.61 -4.02 17.24
N ALA A 18 -23.46 -3.78 16.59
CA ALA A 18 -22.32 -4.71 16.47
C ALA A 18 -21.11 -4.23 17.31
N LEU A 19 -20.55 -5.07 18.20
CA LEU A 19 -19.59 -4.63 19.22
C LEU A 19 -18.44 -3.87 18.52
N PRO A 20 -17.97 -2.72 19.05
CA PRO A 20 -16.96 -1.91 18.36
C PRO A 20 -15.65 -2.67 18.08
N TYR A 21 -15.38 -3.73 18.84
CA TYR A 21 -14.23 -4.63 18.68
C TYR A 21 -14.53 -5.94 17.94
N SER A 22 -15.76 -6.16 17.46
CA SER A 22 -16.15 -7.32 16.64
C SER A 22 -15.68 -7.17 15.18
N VAL A 23 -14.42 -6.80 14.98
CA VAL A 23 -13.77 -6.88 13.67
C VAL A 23 -13.36 -8.34 13.47
N GLY A 24 -13.85 -8.98 12.41
CA GLY A 24 -13.48 -10.36 12.11
C GLY A 24 -11.96 -10.54 12.07
N HIS A 25 -11.45 -11.61 12.69
CA HIS A 25 -10.02 -11.90 12.84
C HIS A 25 -9.18 -11.69 11.57
N LYS A 26 -9.74 -12.03 10.39
CA LYS A 26 -9.10 -11.82 9.08
C LYS A 26 -8.89 -10.34 8.73
N LYS A 27 -9.89 -9.50 9.01
CA LYS A 27 -9.85 -8.05 8.75
C LYS A 27 -8.88 -7.38 9.72
N LEU A 28 -8.90 -7.77 11.00
CA LEU A 28 -7.95 -7.27 12.00
C LEU A 28 -6.50 -7.66 11.66
N GLY A 29 -6.27 -8.89 11.21
CA GLY A 29 -4.95 -9.32 10.73
C GLY A 29 -4.43 -8.48 9.55
N MET A 30 -5.30 -8.15 8.58
CA MET A 30 -4.93 -7.25 7.47
C MET A 30 -4.56 -5.84 7.96
N TRP A 31 -5.30 -5.27 8.92
CA TRP A 31 -4.98 -3.97 9.50
C TRP A 31 -3.62 -3.96 10.20
N LEU A 32 -3.33 -4.98 11.02
CA LEU A 32 -2.02 -5.12 11.68
C LEU A 32 -0.89 -5.30 10.67
N PHE A 33 -1.12 -6.04 9.58
CA PHE A 33 -0.15 -6.20 8.51
C PHE A 33 0.17 -4.86 7.82
N ILE A 34 -0.85 -4.09 7.44
CA ILE A 34 -0.66 -2.75 6.85
C ILE A 34 0.06 -1.82 7.82
N LEU A 35 -0.29 -1.87 9.11
CA LEU A 35 0.40 -1.08 10.13
C LEU A 35 1.89 -1.47 10.22
N SER A 36 2.21 -2.76 10.24
CA SER A 36 3.59 -3.25 10.27
C SER A 36 4.40 -2.79 9.05
N ASP A 37 3.79 -2.80 7.87
CA ASP A 37 4.42 -2.31 6.64
C ASP A 37 4.68 -0.79 6.72
N SER A 38 3.70 -0.01 7.20
CA SER A 38 3.85 1.44 7.39
C SER A 38 4.96 1.82 8.37
N LEU A 39 5.16 1.03 9.44
CA LEU A 39 6.27 1.22 10.39
C LEU A 39 7.62 0.92 9.74
N THR A 40 7.67 -0.10 8.88
CA THR A 40 8.89 -0.45 8.11
C THR A 40 9.27 0.68 7.17
N PHE A 41 8.31 1.23 6.41
CA PHE A 41 8.54 2.42 5.57
C PHE A 41 8.97 3.64 6.38
N SER A 42 8.38 3.84 7.55
CA SER A 42 8.74 4.95 8.45
C SER A 42 10.20 4.86 8.90
N ALA A 43 10.69 3.67 9.26
CA ALA A 43 12.08 3.47 9.62
C ALA A 43 13.04 3.82 8.47
N VAL A 44 12.72 3.41 7.24
CA VAL A 44 13.50 3.74 6.04
C VAL A 44 13.52 5.25 5.78
N LEU A 45 12.37 5.94 5.91
CA LEU A 45 12.27 7.38 5.73
C LEU A 45 13.05 8.17 6.79
N ILE A 46 13.02 7.72 8.06
CA ILE A 46 13.83 8.32 9.13
C ILE A 46 15.32 8.13 8.82
N GLY A 47 15.72 6.93 8.38
CA GLY A 47 17.10 6.66 7.95
C GLY A 47 17.56 7.59 6.82
N TYR A 48 16.75 7.75 5.77
CA TYR A 48 17.02 8.71 4.69
C TYR A 48 17.12 10.15 5.20
N SER A 49 16.18 10.56 6.06
CA SER A 49 16.14 11.92 6.63
C SER A 49 17.39 12.23 7.46
N TYR A 50 17.86 11.25 8.25
CA TYR A 50 19.09 11.38 9.04
C TYR A 50 20.31 11.61 8.14
N VAL A 51 20.50 10.76 7.12
CA VAL A 51 21.61 10.89 6.16
C VAL A 51 21.54 12.22 5.41
N ARG A 52 20.34 12.66 5.04
CA ARG A 52 20.12 13.94 4.35
C ARG A 52 20.52 15.15 5.17
N VAL A 53 20.28 15.14 6.49
CA VAL A 53 20.64 16.22 7.40
C VAL A 53 22.12 16.16 7.78
N ALA A 54 22.69 14.96 7.93
CA ALA A 54 24.09 14.77 8.27
C ALA A 54 25.07 15.10 7.13
N SER A 55 24.61 15.06 5.88
CA SER A 55 25.44 15.30 4.69
C SER A 55 25.46 16.77 4.28
N ALA A 56 26.63 17.43 4.38
CA ALA A 56 26.80 18.84 4.04
C ALA A 56 26.77 19.11 2.51
N SER A 57 27.25 18.17 1.71
CA SER A 57 27.23 18.22 0.23
C SER A 57 26.25 17.17 -0.30
N TRP A 58 25.05 17.61 -0.70
CA TRP A 58 24.05 16.72 -1.30
C TRP A 58 24.11 16.82 -2.83
N PRO A 59 24.19 15.70 -3.57
CA PRO A 59 24.13 15.74 -5.03
C PRO A 59 22.78 16.34 -5.46
N THR A 60 22.78 17.23 -6.45
CA THR A 60 21.57 17.87 -6.98
C THR A 60 21.13 17.19 -8.28
N PRO A 61 20.18 16.24 -8.24
CA PRO A 61 19.71 15.54 -9.44
C PRO A 61 18.55 16.25 -10.16
N PHE A 62 18.26 17.53 -9.85
CA PHE A 62 17.07 18.22 -10.35
C PHE A 62 17.22 18.79 -11.77
N HIS A 63 17.68 17.98 -12.72
CA HIS A 63 17.46 18.32 -14.12
C HIS A 63 15.99 18.06 -14.44
N LEU A 64 15.28 19.12 -14.85
CA LEU A 64 13.86 19.05 -15.21
C LEU A 64 13.57 18.01 -16.30
N TRP A 65 14.57 17.64 -17.10
CA TRP A 65 14.49 16.63 -18.15
C TRP A 65 15.78 15.80 -18.10
N PRO A 66 15.74 14.45 -18.11
CA PRO A 66 14.61 13.52 -18.23
C PRO A 66 14.02 12.98 -16.91
N THR A 67 14.64 13.28 -15.76
CA THR A 67 14.38 12.60 -14.47
C THR A 67 12.99 12.88 -13.88
N ILE A 68 12.54 14.15 -13.87
CA ILE A 68 11.22 14.51 -13.30
C ILE A 68 10.06 13.92 -14.12
N ALA A 69 10.23 13.82 -15.44
CA ALA A 69 9.22 13.33 -16.36
C ALA A 69 9.02 11.82 -16.18
N MET A 70 10.11 11.07 -16.03
CA MET A 70 10.05 9.64 -15.71
C MET A 70 9.45 9.38 -14.33
N ALA A 71 9.83 10.13 -13.31
CA ALA A 71 9.22 10.03 -11.98
C ALA A 71 7.71 10.32 -11.99
N SER A 72 7.29 11.34 -12.74
CA SER A 72 5.87 11.69 -12.92
C SER A 72 5.10 10.58 -13.65
N LEU A 73 5.69 9.99 -14.70
CA LEU A 73 5.10 8.87 -15.44
C LEU A 73 4.93 7.62 -14.56
N MET A 74 5.95 7.27 -13.75
CA MET A 74 5.88 6.16 -12.80
C MET A 74 4.76 6.38 -11.77
N THR A 75 4.65 7.60 -11.24
CA THR A 75 3.60 7.98 -10.30
C THR A 75 2.21 7.90 -10.95
N PHE A 76 2.07 8.43 -12.16
CA PHE A 76 0.83 8.32 -12.93
C PHE A 76 0.43 6.86 -13.18
N CYS A 77 1.40 6.01 -13.52
CA CYS A 77 1.19 4.58 -13.70
C CYS A 77 0.66 3.91 -12.40
N LEU A 78 1.28 4.19 -11.25
CA LEU A 78 0.80 3.66 -9.96
C LEU A 78 -0.60 4.17 -9.59
N LEU A 79 -0.87 5.46 -9.80
CA LEU A 79 -2.19 6.03 -9.56
C LEU A 79 -3.26 5.39 -10.44
N SER A 80 -2.96 5.21 -11.73
CA SER A 80 -3.86 4.50 -12.65
C SER A 80 -4.05 3.04 -12.23
N SER A 81 -3.00 2.35 -11.77
CA SER A 81 -3.07 0.96 -11.32
C SER A 81 -3.94 0.83 -10.05
N SER A 82 -3.78 1.74 -9.08
CA SER A 82 -4.64 1.82 -7.90
C SER A 82 -6.11 2.01 -8.27
N LEU A 83 -6.41 2.90 -9.24
CA LEU A 83 -7.77 3.08 -9.74
C LEU A 83 -8.33 1.79 -10.36
N THR A 84 -7.55 1.06 -11.16
CA THR A 84 -8.00 -0.21 -11.75
C THR A 84 -8.35 -1.26 -10.69
N MET A 85 -7.62 -1.31 -9.57
CA MET A 85 -7.93 -2.24 -8.47
C MET A 85 -9.27 -1.90 -7.79
N VAL A 86 -9.54 -0.62 -7.55
CA VAL A 86 -10.82 -0.17 -6.97
C VAL A 86 -11.99 -0.52 -7.89
N LEU A 87 -11.83 -0.33 -9.21
CA LEU A 87 -12.83 -0.74 -10.20
C LEU A 87 -13.02 -2.26 -10.23
N GLY A 88 -11.94 -3.03 -10.07
CA GLY A 88 -11.99 -4.49 -9.94
C GLY A 88 -12.78 -4.94 -8.71
N VAL A 89 -12.58 -4.29 -7.55
CA VAL A 89 -13.34 -4.58 -6.33
C VAL A 89 -14.84 -4.23 -6.51
N ASN A 90 -15.16 -3.14 -7.20
CA ASN A 90 -16.55 -2.78 -7.51
C ASN A 90 -17.21 -3.84 -8.43
N ALA A 91 -16.49 -4.31 -9.45
CA ALA A 91 -16.97 -5.40 -10.30
C ALA A 91 -17.18 -6.71 -9.50
N ALA A 92 -16.30 -7.00 -8.54
CA ALA A 92 -16.41 -8.18 -7.68
C ALA A 92 -17.64 -8.10 -6.76
N GLN A 93 -17.98 -6.91 -6.25
CA GLN A 93 -19.20 -6.68 -5.47
C GLN A 93 -20.48 -6.86 -6.30
N ARG A 94 -20.40 -6.69 -7.63
CA ARG A 94 -21.50 -6.94 -8.57
C ARG A 94 -21.57 -8.40 -9.05
N GLU A 95 -20.75 -9.28 -8.47
CA GLU A 95 -20.59 -10.70 -8.86
C GLU A 95 -20.16 -10.91 -10.33
N ASP A 96 -19.69 -9.87 -11.02
CA ASP A 96 -19.18 -9.98 -12.38
C ASP A 96 -17.72 -10.46 -12.36
N ARG A 97 -17.56 -11.78 -12.41
CA ARG A 97 -16.25 -12.44 -12.43
C ARG A 97 -15.41 -12.05 -13.65
N GLY A 98 -16.04 -11.87 -14.81
CA GLY A 98 -15.34 -11.55 -16.06
C GLY A 98 -14.72 -10.15 -16.00
N ALA A 99 -15.49 -9.16 -15.58
CA ALA A 99 -14.99 -7.81 -15.37
C ALA A 99 -13.94 -7.76 -14.25
N THR A 100 -14.14 -8.49 -13.14
CA THR A 100 -13.18 -8.55 -12.02
C THR A 100 -11.81 -9.04 -12.48
N VAL A 101 -11.75 -10.16 -13.19
CA VAL A 101 -10.49 -10.73 -13.70
C VAL A 101 -9.80 -9.75 -14.65
N ARG A 102 -10.55 -9.11 -15.56
CA ARG A 102 -9.99 -8.12 -16.49
C ARG A 102 -9.36 -6.94 -15.76
N TRP A 103 -10.02 -6.39 -14.73
CA TRP A 103 -9.49 -5.26 -13.97
C TRP A 103 -8.24 -5.65 -13.16
N VAL A 104 -8.24 -6.82 -12.53
CA VAL A 104 -7.07 -7.33 -11.79
C VAL A 104 -5.87 -7.57 -12.73
N LEU A 105 -6.11 -8.10 -13.93
CA LEU A 105 -5.05 -8.26 -14.94
C LEU A 105 -4.47 -6.91 -15.38
N LEU A 106 -5.31 -5.89 -15.56
CA LEU A 106 -4.85 -4.53 -15.86
C LEU A 106 -4.00 -3.94 -14.72
N THR A 107 -4.39 -4.17 -13.47
CA THR A 107 -3.59 -3.78 -12.29
C THR A 107 -2.22 -4.44 -12.29
N MET A 108 -2.16 -5.75 -12.56
CA MET A 108 -0.89 -6.50 -12.65
C MET A 108 0.00 -5.97 -13.77
N LEU A 109 -0.56 -5.68 -14.94
CA LEU A 109 0.18 -5.14 -16.07
C LEU A 109 0.73 -3.74 -15.77
N GLY A 110 -0.06 -2.88 -15.09
CA GLY A 110 0.41 -1.58 -14.60
C GLY A 110 1.56 -1.72 -13.60
N GLY A 111 1.47 -2.67 -12.66
CA GLY A 111 2.56 -2.98 -11.73
C GLY A 111 3.83 -3.46 -12.42
N LEU A 112 3.71 -4.32 -13.44
CA LEU A 112 4.85 -4.79 -14.22
C LEU A 112 5.53 -3.66 -14.99
N ALA A 113 4.73 -2.79 -15.63
CA ALA A 113 5.24 -1.62 -16.33
C ALA A 113 6.00 -0.68 -15.37
N PHE A 114 5.48 -0.47 -14.17
CA PHE A 114 6.16 0.31 -13.13
C PHE A 114 7.54 -0.28 -12.77
N ILE A 115 7.64 -1.60 -12.54
CA ILE A 115 8.91 -2.26 -12.20
C ILE A 115 9.93 -2.13 -13.34
N VAL A 116 9.51 -2.30 -14.59
CA VAL A 116 10.39 -2.18 -15.76
C VAL A 116 10.95 -0.77 -15.90
N LEU A 117 10.08 0.25 -15.74
CA LEU A 117 10.50 1.65 -15.78
C LEU A 117 11.50 1.96 -14.66
N HIS A 118 11.22 1.50 -13.43
CA HIS A 118 12.09 1.72 -12.29
C HIS A 118 13.47 1.03 -12.47
N GLY A 119 13.48 -0.21 -12.96
CA GLY A 119 14.70 -0.93 -13.26
C GLY A 119 15.53 -0.25 -14.36
N ASN A 120 14.90 0.38 -15.34
CA ASN A 120 15.61 1.11 -16.38
C ASN A 120 16.34 2.36 -15.83
N GLU A 121 15.66 3.13 -14.99
CA GLU A 121 16.23 4.32 -14.34
C GLU A 121 17.43 3.95 -13.46
N TRP A 122 17.28 2.90 -12.64
CA TRP A 122 18.35 2.42 -11.77
C TRP A 122 19.58 1.95 -12.55
N ARG A 123 19.38 1.29 -13.70
CA ARG A 123 20.50 0.93 -14.59
C ARG A 123 21.24 2.15 -15.12
N GLY A 124 20.53 3.25 -15.41
CA GLY A 124 21.13 4.53 -15.80
C GLY A 124 21.98 5.12 -14.68
N LEU A 125 21.43 5.21 -13.47
CA LEU A 125 22.13 5.74 -12.29
C LEU A 125 23.41 4.94 -11.95
N ILE A 126 23.36 3.61 -12.09
CA ILE A 126 24.53 2.76 -11.87
C ILE A 126 25.61 3.01 -12.94
N HIS A 127 25.23 3.27 -14.19
CA HIS A 127 26.18 3.65 -15.24
C HIS A 127 26.84 5.00 -14.98
N GLU A 128 26.13 5.92 -14.33
CA GLU A 128 26.64 7.23 -13.91
C GLU A 128 27.53 7.15 -12.65
N GLY A 129 27.73 5.95 -12.10
CA GLY A 129 28.61 5.72 -10.95
C GLY A 129 27.92 5.83 -9.59
N VAL A 130 26.61 6.10 -9.55
CA VAL A 130 25.82 6.13 -8.31
C VAL A 130 25.51 4.70 -7.89
N THR A 131 26.29 4.19 -6.93
CA THR A 131 26.16 2.83 -6.40
C THR A 131 25.83 2.84 -4.92
N LEU A 132 25.41 1.69 -4.37
CA LEU A 132 25.10 1.54 -2.95
C LEU A 132 26.28 1.88 -2.02
N PHE A 133 27.51 1.79 -2.51
CA PHE A 133 28.74 1.92 -1.72
C PHE A 133 29.58 3.15 -2.10
N GLY A 134 29.17 3.90 -3.11
CA GLY A 134 29.93 5.04 -3.63
C GLY A 134 29.11 5.87 -4.59
N ASN A 135 29.21 7.18 -4.44
CA ASN A 135 28.70 8.19 -5.35
C ASN A 135 29.90 8.89 -6.03
N PRO A 136 29.81 9.29 -7.31
CA PRO A 136 30.84 10.12 -7.95
C PRO A 136 31.06 11.46 -7.23
#